data_AF-A0A395RF55-F1
#
_entry.id   AF-A0A395RF55-F1
#
_cell.length_a   1.000
_cell.length_b   1.000
_cell.length_c   1.000
_cell.angle_alpha   90.00
_cell.angle_beta   90.00
_cell.angle_gamma   90.00
#
_symmetry.space_group_name_H-M   'P 1'
#
loop_
_entity.id
_entity.type
_entity.pdbx_description
1 polymer ?
#
loop_
_entity_poly.entity_id
_entity_poly.type
_entity_poly.pdbx_seq_one_letter_code
_entity_poly.pdbx_strand_id
1 'polypeptide(L)'
;MKLLHGILAGLVASPLAFAALDEKAASLIGSLPNCASKCLVTSVLASDCGLDDVKCTCESPALQKEIEKCVRATCTIRESLSTKNATMILCDAPVRDVRPDFVRTNTVMGIISGICVIIRFGTKIVYSLAMGLDDLFIMITMILAAFCICVNAFGAAPSGIGTDIWTLTPDQITSFGMWFWTLVLTYFILQTTMKLSLLFFYLRIFPSKGVRKALWATVIFITANGIAFALVATFQCRPINHFWTKWDGTKEGWCASVNGVAWSNGAINIASDFVILGVPLSQLRKLNLDWKKKVGVGMMFSVGTL
;
A
#
# COMPACT_ATOMS: atom_id res chain seq x y z
N MET A 1 -44.34 23.59 -7.45
CA MET A 1 -42.87 23.75 -7.51
C MET A 1 -42.12 22.49 -7.98
N LYS A 2 -42.55 21.26 -7.63
CA LYS A 2 -41.95 20.00 -8.14
C LYS A 2 -42.30 19.67 -9.61
N LEU A 3 -43.47 20.08 -10.09
CA LEU A 3 -43.89 19.92 -11.49
C LEU A 3 -43.10 20.79 -12.47
N LEU A 4 -42.65 21.98 -12.05
CA LEU A 4 -41.85 22.89 -12.89
C LEU A 4 -40.44 22.35 -13.14
N HIS A 5 -39.86 21.68 -12.13
CA HIS A 5 -38.54 21.02 -12.24
C HIS A 5 -38.57 19.81 -13.18
N GLY A 6 -39.68 19.06 -13.22
CA GLY A 6 -39.86 17.93 -14.15
C GLY A 6 -40.00 18.38 -15.61
N ILE A 7 -40.64 19.52 -15.86
CA ILE A 7 -40.84 20.08 -17.21
C ILE A 7 -39.54 20.72 -17.73
N LEU A 8 -38.74 21.37 -16.86
CA LEU A 8 -37.40 21.85 -17.20
C LEU A 8 -36.42 20.70 -17.51
N ALA A 9 -36.50 19.59 -16.77
CA ALA A 9 -35.69 18.40 -17.07
C ALA A 9 -36.05 17.74 -18.41
N GLY A 10 -37.31 17.85 -18.87
CA GLY A 10 -37.76 17.35 -20.17
C GLY A 10 -37.38 18.23 -21.35
N LEU A 11 -37.28 19.56 -21.16
CA LEU A 11 -36.90 20.51 -22.21
C LEU A 11 -35.39 20.55 -22.49
N VAL A 12 -34.55 20.22 -21.51
CA VAL A 12 -33.08 20.11 -21.68
C VAL A 12 -32.67 18.81 -22.40
N ALA A 13 -33.58 17.86 -22.56
CA ALA A 13 -33.39 16.68 -23.41
C ALA A 13 -33.66 16.94 -24.91
N SER A 14 -33.96 18.19 -25.30
CA SER A 14 -34.13 18.57 -26.70
C SER A 14 -32.77 18.83 -27.38
N PRO A 15 -32.62 18.50 -28.68
CA PRO A 15 -31.37 18.73 -29.43
C PRO A 15 -30.88 20.19 -29.45
N LEU A 16 -31.75 21.15 -29.09
CA LEU A 16 -31.48 22.58 -29.16
C LEU A 16 -30.62 23.11 -28.00
N ALA A 17 -30.61 22.44 -26.84
CA ALA A 17 -29.75 22.84 -25.71
C ALA A 17 -28.26 22.51 -25.94
N PHE A 18 -27.96 21.67 -26.93
CA PHE A 18 -26.60 21.26 -27.28
C PHE A 18 -25.90 22.18 -28.30
N ALA A 19 -26.60 23.17 -28.84
CA ALA A 19 -26.11 23.99 -29.97
C ALA A 19 -25.08 25.08 -29.59
N ALA A 20 -24.80 25.28 -28.29
CA ALA A 20 -23.88 26.33 -27.79
C ALA A 20 -22.70 25.78 -26.98
N LEU A 21 -22.47 24.46 -26.97
CA LEU A 21 -21.37 23.84 -26.25
C LEU A 21 -20.08 23.91 -27.08
N ASP A 22 -18.94 24.16 -26.41
CA ASP A 22 -17.62 23.85 -26.96
C ASP A 22 -17.61 22.39 -27.46
N GLU A 23 -17.00 22.13 -28.63
CA GLU A 23 -16.99 20.81 -29.28
C GLU A 23 -16.42 19.73 -28.33
N LYS A 24 -15.48 20.14 -27.46
CA LYS A 24 -14.92 19.32 -26.38
C LYS A 24 -15.89 19.07 -25.22
N ALA A 25 -16.70 20.05 -24.82
CA ALA A 25 -17.69 19.89 -23.76
C ALA A 25 -18.87 19.02 -24.21
N ALA A 26 -19.34 19.20 -25.45
CA ALA A 26 -20.43 18.41 -26.03
C ALA A 26 -20.05 16.93 -26.20
N SER A 27 -18.85 16.66 -26.72
CA SER A 27 -18.34 15.29 -26.89
C SER A 27 -18.11 14.59 -25.54
N LEU A 28 -17.68 15.33 -24.51
CA LEU A 28 -17.55 14.80 -23.15
C LEU A 28 -18.90 14.41 -22.56
N ILE A 29 -19.90 15.29 -22.58
CA ILE A 29 -21.23 15.01 -22.03
C ILE A 29 -21.85 13.79 -22.71
N GLY A 30 -21.61 13.61 -24.02
CA GLY A 30 -22.04 12.43 -24.77
C GLY A 30 -21.31 11.13 -24.39
N SER A 31 -20.08 11.22 -23.87
CA SER A 31 -19.29 10.06 -23.42
C SER A 31 -19.56 9.66 -21.96
N LEU A 32 -20.17 10.55 -21.17
CA LEU A 32 -20.42 10.33 -19.76
C LEU A 32 -21.64 9.44 -19.52
N PRO A 33 -21.61 8.58 -18.47
CA PRO A 33 -22.79 7.86 -18.02
C PRO A 33 -23.94 8.81 -17.67
N ASN A 34 -25.18 8.36 -17.91
CA ASN A 34 -26.40 9.15 -17.65
C ASN A 34 -26.52 9.64 -16.19
N CYS A 35 -25.97 8.90 -15.23
CA CYS A 35 -25.96 9.32 -13.82
C CYS A 35 -25.02 10.52 -13.60
N ALA A 36 -23.87 10.53 -14.28
CA ALA A 36 -22.82 11.51 -14.11
C ALA A 36 -23.13 12.80 -14.88
N SER A 37 -23.66 12.71 -16.08
CA SER A 37 -24.10 13.88 -16.87
C SER A 37 -25.18 14.67 -16.14
N LYS A 38 -26.13 14.00 -15.47
CA LYS A 38 -27.13 14.65 -14.62
C LYS A 38 -26.50 15.39 -13.44
N CYS A 39 -25.54 14.78 -12.76
CA CYS A 39 -24.82 15.42 -11.66
C CYS A 39 -24.04 16.65 -12.15
N LEU A 40 -23.31 16.54 -13.26
CA LEU A 40 -22.55 17.62 -13.85
C LEU A 40 -23.46 18.81 -14.20
N VAL A 41 -24.52 18.59 -14.97
CA VAL A 41 -25.45 19.65 -15.40
C VAL A 41 -26.11 20.31 -14.19
N THR A 42 -26.58 19.52 -13.22
CA THR A 42 -27.27 20.06 -12.04
C THR A 42 -26.32 20.90 -11.18
N SER A 43 -25.08 20.45 -10.99
CA SER A 43 -24.08 21.18 -10.19
C SER A 43 -23.58 22.43 -10.90
N VAL A 44 -23.41 22.41 -12.22
CA VAL A 44 -22.98 23.58 -13.01
C VAL A 44 -24.08 24.64 -13.04
N LEU A 45 -25.34 24.25 -13.28
CA LEU A 45 -26.48 25.19 -13.25
C LEU A 45 -26.71 25.82 -11.87
N ALA A 46 -26.25 25.19 -10.80
CA ALA A 46 -26.29 25.72 -9.44
C ALA A 46 -25.06 26.57 -9.09
N SER A 47 -24.11 26.73 -10.02
CA SER A 47 -22.85 27.45 -9.84
C SER A 47 -22.78 28.70 -10.73
N ASP A 48 -21.72 29.49 -10.55
CA ASP A 48 -21.44 30.65 -11.39
C ASP A 48 -20.80 30.29 -12.76
N CYS A 49 -20.46 29.02 -13.00
CA CYS A 49 -19.87 28.57 -14.26
C CYS A 49 -20.94 28.26 -15.32
N GLY A 50 -20.66 28.62 -16.58
CA GLY A 50 -21.46 28.19 -17.74
C GLY A 50 -21.25 26.70 -18.07
N LEU A 51 -22.23 26.07 -18.74
CA LEU A 51 -22.13 24.67 -19.20
C LEU A 51 -21.07 24.49 -20.31
N ASP A 52 -20.79 25.56 -21.03
CA ASP A 52 -19.76 25.70 -22.06
C ASP A 52 -18.40 26.11 -21.49
N ASP A 53 -18.36 26.64 -20.26
CA ASP A 53 -17.14 27.10 -19.60
C ASP A 53 -16.41 25.95 -18.88
N VAL A 54 -15.73 25.14 -19.68
CA VAL A 54 -14.89 24.03 -19.22
C VAL A 54 -13.80 24.54 -18.27
N LYS A 55 -13.23 25.72 -18.53
CA LYS A 55 -12.14 26.27 -17.73
C LYS A 55 -12.60 26.64 -16.32
N CYS A 56 -13.73 27.34 -16.20
CA CYS A 56 -14.34 27.65 -14.91
C CYS A 56 -14.67 26.37 -14.13
N THR A 57 -15.20 25.37 -14.82
CA THR A 57 -15.54 24.07 -14.21
C THR A 57 -14.30 23.35 -13.66
N CYS A 58 -13.19 23.36 -14.40
CA CYS A 58 -11.94 22.73 -14.00
C CYS A 58 -11.19 23.49 -12.89
N GLU A 59 -11.23 24.82 -12.90
CA GLU A 59 -10.50 25.65 -11.93
C GLU A 59 -11.25 25.82 -10.60
N SER A 60 -12.56 25.59 -10.55
CA SER A 60 -13.39 25.76 -9.35
C SER A 60 -13.39 24.53 -8.42
N PRO A 61 -12.69 24.56 -7.27
CA PRO A 61 -12.58 23.38 -6.39
C PRO A 61 -13.89 23.06 -5.66
N ALA A 62 -14.70 24.09 -5.38
CA ALA A 62 -16.01 23.93 -4.75
C ALA A 62 -16.98 23.17 -5.65
N LEU A 63 -17.02 23.54 -6.93
CA LEU A 63 -17.85 22.87 -7.94
C LEU A 63 -17.41 21.42 -8.16
N GLN A 64 -16.11 21.18 -8.35
CA GLN A 64 -15.56 19.83 -8.48
C GLN A 64 -15.94 18.93 -7.31
N LYS A 65 -15.91 19.46 -6.08
CA LYS A 65 -16.29 18.71 -4.88
C LYS A 65 -17.78 18.35 -4.85
N GLU A 66 -18.67 19.26 -5.25
CA GLU A 66 -20.10 18.98 -5.32
C GLU A 66 -20.44 17.97 -6.43
N ILE A 67 -19.80 18.07 -7.60
CA ILE A 67 -19.91 17.08 -8.68
C ILE A 67 -19.45 15.71 -8.15
N GLU A 68 -18.27 15.64 -7.53
CA GLU A 68 -17.71 14.39 -7.01
C GLU A 68 -18.60 13.78 -5.91
N LYS A 69 -19.28 14.61 -5.11
CA LYS A 69 -20.23 14.17 -4.09
C LYS A 69 -21.51 13.61 -4.72
N CYS A 70 -22.07 14.27 -5.73
CA CYS A 70 -23.25 13.80 -6.45
C CYS A 70 -22.97 12.49 -7.20
N VAL A 71 -21.84 12.43 -7.94
CA VAL A 71 -21.44 11.25 -8.71
C VAL A 71 -21.21 10.05 -7.79
N ARG A 72 -20.50 10.21 -6.67
CA ARG A 72 -20.29 9.13 -5.70
C ARG A 72 -21.58 8.63 -5.04
N ALA A 73 -22.60 9.49 -4.94
CA ALA A 73 -23.89 9.11 -4.34
C ALA A 73 -24.85 8.43 -5.33
N THR A 74 -24.73 8.73 -6.63
CA THR A 74 -25.74 8.38 -7.64
C THR A 74 -25.26 7.35 -8.65
N CYS A 75 -23.96 7.32 -8.94
CA CYS A 75 -23.35 6.43 -9.92
C CYS A 75 -22.73 5.19 -9.25
N THR A 76 -22.58 4.12 -10.04
CA THR A 76 -21.73 2.99 -9.62
C THR A 76 -20.27 3.42 -9.51
N ILE A 77 -19.44 2.64 -8.79
CA ILE A 77 -18.01 2.97 -8.65
C ILE A 77 -17.31 2.95 -10.01
N ARG A 78 -17.69 2.04 -10.90
CA ARG A 78 -17.13 1.97 -12.28
C ARG A 78 -17.47 3.21 -13.09
N GLU A 79 -18.73 3.66 -13.05
CA GLU A 79 -19.16 4.89 -13.72
C GLU A 79 -18.49 6.12 -13.11
N SER A 80 -18.32 6.15 -11.78
CA SER A 80 -17.63 7.22 -11.08
C SER A 80 -16.16 7.34 -11.49
N LEU A 81 -15.46 6.21 -11.64
CA LEU A 81 -14.08 6.17 -12.11
C LEU A 81 -13.96 6.57 -13.59
N SER A 82 -14.86 6.07 -14.45
CA SER A 82 -14.92 6.45 -15.86
C SER A 82 -15.17 7.95 -16.04
N THR A 83 -16.13 8.49 -15.26
CA THR A 83 -16.43 9.93 -15.21
C THR A 83 -15.20 10.72 -14.80
N LYS A 84 -14.54 10.30 -13.71
CA LYS A 84 -13.32 10.96 -13.21
C LYS A 84 -12.21 10.93 -14.25
N ASN A 85 -12.04 9.82 -14.97
CA ASN A 85 -11.04 9.73 -16.04
C ASN A 85 -11.34 10.74 -17.15
N ALA A 86 -12.57 10.74 -17.68
CA ALA A 86 -12.99 11.65 -18.74
C ALA A 86 -12.85 13.12 -18.32
N THR A 87 -13.27 13.49 -17.10
CA THR A 87 -13.17 14.87 -16.61
C THR A 87 -11.73 15.30 -16.36
N MET A 88 -10.88 14.42 -15.84
CA MET A 88 -9.45 14.73 -15.60
C MET A 88 -8.69 14.93 -16.91
N ILE A 89 -8.99 14.12 -17.94
CA ILE A 89 -8.44 14.31 -19.30
C ILE A 89 -8.89 15.65 -19.88
N LEU A 90 -10.16 16.01 -19.70
CA LEU A 90 -10.70 17.29 -20.19
C LEU A 90 -10.02 18.49 -19.54
N CYS A 91 -9.80 18.42 -18.23
CA CYS A 91 -9.16 19.49 -17.46
C CYS A 91 -7.62 19.52 -17.63
N ASP A 92 -7.05 18.71 -18.54
CA ASP A 92 -5.62 18.55 -18.74
C ASP A 92 -4.86 18.31 -17.43
N ALA A 93 -5.48 17.53 -16.54
CA ALA A 93 -4.93 17.29 -15.22
C ALA A 93 -3.73 16.32 -15.32
N PRO A 94 -2.58 16.63 -14.70
CA PRO A 94 -1.40 15.78 -14.80
C PRO A 94 -1.65 14.42 -14.13
N VAL A 95 -1.41 13.34 -14.88
CA VAL A 95 -1.42 11.99 -14.35
C VAL A 95 -0.20 11.81 -13.44
N ARG A 96 -0.43 11.48 -12.17
CA ARG A 96 0.67 11.17 -11.26
C ARG A 96 1.11 9.73 -11.49
N ASP A 97 2.39 9.56 -11.79
CA ASP A 97 3.01 8.24 -11.97
C ASP A 97 4.35 8.17 -11.22
N VAL A 98 4.33 7.52 -10.05
CA VAL A 98 5.54 7.28 -9.24
C VAL A 98 5.98 5.81 -9.28
N ARG A 99 5.46 5.02 -10.24
CA ARG A 99 5.85 3.61 -10.43
C ARG A 99 7.36 3.43 -10.62
N PRO A 100 8.05 4.23 -11.48
CA PRO A 100 9.46 4.01 -11.74
C PRO A 100 10.31 4.22 -10.48
N ASP A 101 9.97 5.23 -9.68
CA ASP A 101 10.68 5.55 -8.44
C ASP A 101 10.46 4.47 -7.38
N PHE A 102 9.23 3.96 -7.28
CA PHE A 102 8.89 2.85 -6.39
C PHE A 102 9.68 1.58 -6.73
N VAL A 103 9.67 1.16 -8.00
CA VAL A 103 10.39 -0.05 -8.44
C VAL A 103 11.90 0.14 -8.27
N ARG A 104 12.44 1.29 -8.69
CA ARG A 104 13.88 1.59 -8.58
C ARG A 104 14.35 1.52 -7.12
N THR A 105 13.63 2.18 -6.21
CA THR A 105 14.01 2.21 -4.79
C THR A 105 13.99 0.81 -4.18
N ASN A 106 12.93 0.04 -4.44
CA ASN A 106 12.79 -1.32 -3.94
C ASN A 106 13.90 -2.24 -4.48
N THR A 107 14.19 -2.18 -5.78
CA THR A 107 15.24 -3.00 -6.41
C THR A 107 16.63 -2.64 -5.89
N VAL A 108 16.97 -1.34 -5.77
CA VAL A 108 18.29 -0.90 -5.28
C VAL A 108 18.51 -1.36 -3.84
N MET A 109 17.54 -1.16 -2.94
CA MET A 109 17.65 -1.62 -1.55
C MET A 109 17.73 -3.16 -1.44
N GLY A 110 17.01 -3.87 -2.31
CA GLY A 110 17.10 -5.32 -2.43
C GLY A 110 18.48 -5.82 -2.84
N ILE A 111 19.11 -5.17 -3.83
CA ILE A 111 20.46 -5.52 -4.29
C ILE A 111 21.49 -5.29 -3.18
N ILE A 112 21.43 -4.13 -2.50
CA ILE A 112 22.32 -3.82 -1.38
C ILE A 112 22.19 -4.88 -0.29
N SER A 113 20.97 -5.24 0.09
CA SER A 113 20.70 -6.29 1.08
C SER A 113 21.23 -7.65 0.64
N GLY A 114 21.05 -8.00 -0.64
CA GLY A 114 21.59 -9.23 -1.23
C GLY A 114 23.11 -9.30 -1.17
N ILE A 115 23.80 -8.22 -1.50
CA ILE A 115 25.27 -8.12 -1.40
C ILE A 115 25.73 -8.34 0.05
N CYS A 116 25.10 -7.69 1.02
CA CYS A 116 25.41 -7.88 2.45
C CYS A 116 25.27 -9.34 2.89
N VAL A 117 24.21 -10.03 2.44
CA VAL A 117 23.99 -11.44 2.76
C VAL A 117 24.99 -12.36 2.05
N ILE A 118 25.35 -12.06 0.80
CA ILE A 118 26.41 -12.79 0.09
C ILE A 118 27.74 -12.66 0.81
N ILE A 119 28.12 -11.44 1.25
CA ILE A 119 29.34 -11.21 2.04
C ILE A 119 29.29 -12.01 3.36
N ARG A 120 28.15 -12.03 4.04
CA ARG A 120 27.95 -12.80 5.27
C ARG A 120 28.14 -14.30 5.06
N PHE A 121 27.58 -14.89 4.02
CA PHE A 121 27.77 -16.31 3.72
C PHE A 121 29.20 -16.60 3.22
N GLY A 122 29.74 -15.73 2.36
CA GLY A 122 31.11 -15.84 1.85
C GLY A 122 32.14 -15.86 2.97
N THR A 123 32.02 -14.95 3.94
CA THR A 123 32.89 -14.95 5.13
C THR A 123 32.77 -16.23 5.95
N LYS A 124 31.56 -16.75 6.17
CA LYS A 124 31.39 -18.02 6.89
C LYS A 124 32.00 -19.21 6.16
N ILE A 125 31.86 -19.27 4.84
CA ILE A 125 32.44 -20.35 4.02
C ILE A 125 33.97 -20.26 4.04
N VAL A 126 34.54 -19.08 3.77
CA VAL A 126 36.00 -18.87 3.73
C VAL A 126 36.66 -19.18 5.08
N TYR A 127 36.04 -18.75 6.18
CA TYR A 127 36.56 -18.98 7.54
C TYR A 127 36.06 -20.29 8.18
N SER A 128 35.36 -21.15 7.43
CA SER A 128 34.81 -22.44 7.92
C SER A 128 34.01 -22.31 9.23
N LEU A 129 33.23 -21.23 9.34
CA LEU A 129 32.40 -20.95 10.52
C LEU A 129 31.12 -21.79 10.46
N ALA A 130 30.70 -22.33 11.60
CA ALA A 130 29.47 -23.12 11.69
C ALA A 130 28.22 -22.30 11.33
N MET A 131 27.36 -22.89 10.50
CA MET A 131 26.06 -22.35 10.11
C MET A 131 25.08 -22.50 11.28
N GLY A 132 24.38 -21.42 11.62
CA GLY A 132 23.40 -21.41 12.69
C GLY A 132 21.98 -21.19 12.18
N LEU A 133 21.01 -21.23 13.10
CA LEU A 133 19.61 -20.88 12.78
C LEU A 133 19.49 -19.43 12.30
N ASP A 134 20.36 -18.53 12.77
CA ASP A 134 20.45 -17.15 12.29
C ASP A 134 20.67 -17.08 10.77
N ASP A 135 21.49 -17.99 10.23
CA ASP A 135 21.79 -18.07 8.80
C ASP A 135 20.63 -18.65 7.98
N LEU A 136 19.93 -19.65 8.53
CA LEU A 136 18.75 -20.20 7.88
C LEU A 136 17.66 -19.14 7.73
N PHE A 137 17.37 -18.41 8.81
CA PHE A 137 16.31 -17.40 8.80
C PHE A 137 16.65 -16.20 7.91
N ILE A 138 17.91 -15.73 7.86
CA ILE A 138 18.28 -14.64 6.94
C ILE A 138 18.19 -15.09 5.47
N MET A 139 18.51 -16.36 5.17
CA MET A 139 18.33 -16.90 3.82
C MET A 139 16.85 -16.94 3.43
N ILE A 140 15.98 -17.40 4.33
CA ILE A 140 14.53 -17.39 4.12
C ILE A 140 14.03 -15.95 3.90
N THR A 141 14.46 -15.00 4.74
CA THR A 141 14.12 -13.58 4.58
C THR A 141 14.54 -13.04 3.22
N MET A 142 15.74 -13.39 2.73
CA MET A 142 16.20 -12.94 1.41
C MET A 142 15.42 -13.55 0.25
N ILE A 143 15.02 -14.82 0.35
CA ILE A 143 14.17 -15.47 -0.67
C ILE A 143 12.81 -14.76 -0.72
N LEU A 144 12.20 -14.48 0.43
CA LEU A 144 10.95 -13.74 0.53
C LEU A 144 11.09 -12.31 0.02
N ALA A 145 12.22 -11.65 0.31
CA ALA A 145 12.50 -10.30 -0.18
C ALA A 145 12.63 -10.28 -1.72
N ALA A 146 13.35 -11.24 -2.29
CA ALA A 146 13.47 -11.39 -3.74
C ALA A 146 12.10 -11.61 -4.40
N PHE A 147 11.26 -12.46 -3.80
CA PHE A 147 9.88 -12.64 -4.25
C PHE A 147 9.09 -11.32 -4.20
N CYS A 148 9.14 -10.58 -3.09
CA CYS A 148 8.48 -9.27 -2.98
C CYS A 148 8.99 -8.28 -4.03
N ILE A 149 10.29 -8.24 -4.31
CA ILE A 149 10.86 -7.36 -5.35
C ILE A 149 10.30 -7.71 -6.72
N CYS A 150 10.25 -9.00 -7.07
CA CYS A 150 9.66 -9.47 -8.33
C CYS A 150 8.17 -9.13 -8.42
N VAL A 151 7.39 -9.39 -7.37
CA VAL A 151 5.95 -9.05 -7.36
C VAL A 151 5.72 -7.55 -7.51
N ASN A 152 6.55 -6.71 -6.89
CA ASN A 152 6.43 -5.26 -7.03
C ASN A 152 6.73 -4.80 -8.46
N ALA A 153 7.79 -5.33 -9.08
CA ALA A 153 8.22 -4.94 -10.42
C ALA A 153 7.30 -5.48 -11.54
N PHE A 154 6.86 -6.73 -11.43
CA PHE A 154 6.16 -7.44 -12.50
C PHE A 154 4.66 -7.66 -12.24
N GLY A 155 4.20 -7.51 -11.00
CA GLY A 155 2.78 -7.64 -10.63
C GLY A 155 2.15 -6.29 -10.30
N ALA A 156 2.61 -5.65 -9.21
CA ALA A 156 1.99 -4.45 -8.68
C ALA A 156 2.20 -3.20 -9.58
N ALA A 157 3.42 -2.99 -10.10
CA ALA A 157 3.72 -1.85 -10.99
C ALA A 157 2.90 -1.87 -12.30
N PRO A 158 2.82 -2.98 -13.04
CA PRO A 158 1.96 -3.06 -14.23
C PRO A 158 0.47 -2.94 -13.90
N SER A 159 0.06 -3.32 -12.69
CA SER A 159 -1.33 -3.19 -12.21
C SER A 159 -1.68 -1.78 -11.72
N GLY A 160 -0.72 -0.83 -11.71
CA GLY A 160 -1.01 0.58 -11.41
C GLY A 160 -0.70 1.04 -9.97
N ILE A 161 0.12 0.33 -9.21
CA ILE A 161 0.58 0.85 -7.90
C ILE A 161 1.31 2.18 -8.10
N GLY A 162 0.94 3.23 -7.36
CA GLY A 162 1.61 4.54 -7.52
C GLY A 162 1.16 5.34 -8.74
N THR A 163 0.10 4.92 -9.43
CA THR A 163 -0.65 5.77 -10.37
C THR A 163 -2.02 6.13 -9.84
N ASP A 164 -2.61 7.19 -10.38
CA ASP A 164 -3.98 7.57 -10.06
C ASP A 164 -5.00 6.49 -10.44
N ILE A 165 -5.88 6.11 -9.50
CA ILE A 165 -6.84 5.00 -9.71
C ILE A 165 -7.77 5.20 -10.92
N TRP A 166 -8.06 6.45 -11.29
CA TRP A 166 -8.93 6.77 -12.40
C TRP A 166 -8.29 6.50 -13.78
N THR A 167 -6.97 6.33 -13.85
CA THR A 167 -6.30 5.93 -15.11
C THR A 167 -6.31 4.42 -15.34
N LEU A 168 -6.77 3.63 -14.36
CA LEU A 168 -6.67 2.18 -14.38
C LEU A 168 -7.95 1.53 -14.91
N THR A 169 -7.78 0.44 -15.65
CA THR A 169 -8.92 -0.38 -16.06
C THR A 169 -9.47 -1.19 -14.89
N PRO A 170 -10.75 -1.58 -14.90
CA PRO A 170 -11.35 -2.46 -13.90
C PRO A 170 -10.54 -3.74 -13.61
N ASP A 171 -9.95 -4.32 -14.66
CA ASP A 171 -9.13 -5.52 -14.53
C ASP A 171 -7.80 -5.22 -13.83
N GLN A 172 -7.15 -4.10 -14.16
CA GLN A 172 -5.94 -3.65 -13.48
C GLN A 172 -6.17 -3.38 -11.99
N ILE A 173 -7.30 -2.78 -11.61
CA ILE A 173 -7.65 -2.54 -10.20
C ILE A 173 -7.81 -3.87 -9.45
N THR A 174 -8.45 -4.85 -10.09
CA THR A 174 -8.62 -6.20 -9.52
C THR A 174 -7.28 -6.93 -9.38
N SER A 175 -6.44 -6.90 -10.42
CA SER A 175 -5.08 -7.45 -10.39
C SER A 175 -4.21 -6.78 -9.33
N PHE A 176 -4.29 -5.45 -9.19
CA PHE A 176 -3.61 -4.70 -8.15
C PHE A 176 -4.02 -5.21 -6.77
N GLY A 177 -5.32 -5.37 -6.51
CA GLY A 177 -5.81 -5.90 -5.24
C GLY A 177 -5.27 -7.30 -4.93
N MET A 178 -5.16 -8.16 -5.93
CA MET A 178 -4.62 -9.52 -5.77
C MET A 178 -3.11 -9.49 -5.45
N TRP A 179 -2.31 -8.74 -6.20
CA TRP A 179 -0.88 -8.60 -5.93
C TRP A 179 -0.60 -7.92 -4.59
N PHE A 180 -1.39 -6.91 -4.24
CA PHE A 180 -1.29 -6.23 -2.96
C PHE A 180 -1.60 -7.16 -1.79
N TRP A 181 -2.61 -8.03 -1.92
CA TRP A 181 -2.89 -9.07 -0.92
C TRP A 181 -1.69 -10.00 -0.71
N THR A 182 -1.10 -10.49 -1.81
CA THR A 182 0.10 -11.34 -1.76
C THR A 182 1.27 -10.63 -1.07
N LEU A 183 1.51 -9.35 -1.42
CA LEU A 183 2.57 -8.55 -0.81
C LEU A 183 2.38 -8.36 0.70
N VAL A 184 1.15 -8.09 1.16
CA VAL A 184 0.86 -7.95 2.61
C VAL A 184 1.16 -9.23 3.36
N LEU A 185 0.74 -10.39 2.84
CA LEU A 185 0.99 -11.68 3.47
C LEU A 185 2.50 -11.98 3.54
N THR A 186 3.21 -11.85 2.42
CA THR A 186 4.65 -12.10 2.39
C THR A 186 5.42 -11.12 3.27
N TYR A 187 4.99 -9.86 3.32
CA TYR A 187 5.59 -8.83 4.16
C TYR A 187 5.59 -9.19 5.66
N PHE A 188 4.47 -9.70 6.19
CA PHE A 188 4.41 -10.12 7.61
C PHE A 188 5.32 -11.31 7.91
N ILE A 189 5.43 -12.27 6.98
CA ILE A 189 6.33 -13.41 7.12
C ILE A 189 7.80 -12.96 7.04
N LEU A 190 8.11 -12.05 6.12
CA LEU A 190 9.44 -11.46 5.95
C LEU A 190 9.89 -10.73 7.21
N GLN A 191 9.05 -9.85 7.78
CA GLN A 191 9.32 -9.14 9.03
C GLN A 191 9.60 -10.11 10.20
N THR A 192 8.79 -11.16 10.32
CA THR A 192 8.93 -12.17 11.37
C THR A 192 10.25 -12.92 11.22
N THR A 193 10.56 -13.43 10.02
CA THR A 193 11.78 -14.20 9.76
C THR A 193 13.05 -13.37 9.96
N MET A 194 13.02 -12.09 9.58
CA MET A 194 14.12 -11.15 9.81
C MET A 194 14.44 -11.01 11.30
N LYS A 195 13.43 -10.76 12.12
CA LYS A 195 13.58 -10.61 13.58
C LYS A 195 14.05 -11.90 14.25
N LEU A 196 13.57 -13.05 13.77
CA LEU A 196 14.04 -14.36 14.24
C LEU A 196 15.52 -14.60 13.92
N SER A 197 16.00 -14.20 12.74
CA SER A 197 17.45 -14.27 12.43
C SER A 197 18.29 -13.51 13.47
N LEU A 198 17.87 -12.29 13.81
CA LEU A 198 18.56 -11.45 14.81
C LEU A 198 18.51 -12.07 16.21
N LEU A 199 17.36 -12.58 16.63
CA LEU A 199 17.20 -13.23 17.94
C LEU A 199 18.04 -14.51 18.06
N PHE A 200 18.11 -15.33 17.02
CA PHE A 200 18.97 -16.52 17.01
C PHE A 200 20.45 -16.15 17.03
N PHE A 201 20.83 -15.06 16.36
CA PHE A 201 22.18 -14.52 16.44
C PHE A 201 22.53 -14.08 17.87
N TYR A 202 21.61 -13.40 18.57
CA TYR A 202 21.80 -13.02 19.97
C TYR A 202 21.87 -14.24 20.90
N LEU A 203 21.06 -15.27 20.68
CA LEU A 203 21.10 -16.52 21.44
C LEU A 203 22.45 -17.25 21.30
N ARG A 204 23.13 -17.07 20.17
CA ARG A 204 24.47 -17.62 19.91
C ARG A 204 25.58 -16.80 20.59
N ILE A 205 25.44 -15.47 20.64
CA ILE A 205 26.46 -14.58 21.22
C ILE A 205 26.42 -14.54 22.74
N PHE A 206 25.23 -14.46 23.34
CA PHE A 206 25.08 -14.20 24.77
C PHE A 206 24.86 -15.50 25.56
N PRO A 207 25.85 -15.97 26.35
CA PRO A 207 25.73 -17.21 27.11
C PRO A 207 24.91 -17.06 28.42
N SER A 208 24.64 -15.83 28.87
CA SER A 208 23.99 -15.54 30.15
C SER A 208 22.59 -16.17 30.26
N LYS A 209 22.36 -17.00 31.29
CA LYS A 209 21.10 -17.76 31.46
C LYS A 209 19.86 -16.86 31.53
N GLY A 210 19.94 -15.71 32.22
CA GLY A 210 18.83 -14.76 32.32
C GLY A 210 18.49 -14.12 30.97
N VAL A 211 19.51 -13.76 30.19
CA VAL A 211 19.37 -13.18 28.85
C VAL A 211 18.78 -14.19 27.88
N ARG A 212 19.27 -15.44 27.92
CA ARG A 212 18.76 -16.50 27.05
C ARG A 212 17.28 -16.78 27.31
N LYS A 213 16.82 -16.75 28.57
CA LYS A 213 15.40 -16.85 28.89
C LYS A 213 14.59 -15.70 28.29
N ALA A 214 15.06 -14.46 28.41
CA ALA A 214 14.41 -13.30 27.81
C ALA A 214 14.36 -13.41 26.28
N LEU A 215 15.47 -13.78 25.63
CA LEU A 215 15.53 -13.97 24.17
C LEU A 215 14.57 -15.05 23.68
N TRP A 216 14.51 -16.21 24.35
CA TRP A 216 13.54 -17.26 23.99
C TRP A 216 12.08 -16.80 24.19
N ALA A 217 11.80 -16.02 25.24
CA ALA A 217 10.47 -15.42 25.41
C ALA A 217 10.14 -14.45 24.25
N THR A 218 11.10 -13.64 23.80
CA THR A 218 10.93 -12.77 22.63
C THR A 218 10.75 -13.56 21.33
N VAL A 219 11.48 -14.67 21.14
CA VAL A 219 11.30 -15.58 19.98
C VAL A 219 9.87 -16.12 19.92
N ILE A 220 9.36 -16.61 21.06
CA ILE A 220 7.98 -17.12 21.14
C ILE A 220 6.99 -16.00 20.83
N PHE A 221 7.17 -14.81 21.42
CA PHE A 221 6.31 -13.66 21.19
C PHE A 221 6.28 -13.23 19.71
N ILE A 222 7.45 -13.07 19.07
CA ILE A 222 7.55 -12.67 17.67
C ILE A 222 6.91 -13.73 16.75
N THR A 223 7.18 -15.00 17.01
CA THR A 223 6.63 -16.11 16.21
C THR A 223 5.10 -16.15 16.31
N ALA A 224 4.56 -16.01 17.52
CA ALA A 224 3.12 -15.98 17.75
C ALA A 224 2.44 -14.79 17.05
N ASN A 225 3.05 -13.60 17.12
CA ASN A 225 2.54 -12.41 16.41
C ASN A 225 2.61 -12.60 14.89
N GLY A 226 3.72 -13.12 14.36
CA GLY A 226 3.87 -13.40 12.93
C GLY A 226 2.80 -14.35 12.41
N ILE A 227 2.54 -15.44 13.13
CA ILE A 227 1.47 -16.39 12.79
C ILE A 227 0.09 -15.71 12.86
N ALA A 228 -0.19 -14.95 13.92
CA ALA A 228 -1.46 -14.25 14.09
C ALA A 228 -1.71 -13.26 12.93
N PHE A 229 -0.73 -12.43 12.57
CA PHE A 229 -0.87 -11.48 11.47
C PHE A 229 -0.93 -12.14 10.10
N ALA A 230 -0.23 -13.26 9.88
CA ALA A 230 -0.37 -14.04 8.65
C ALA A 230 -1.79 -14.62 8.50
N LEU A 231 -2.37 -15.13 9.59
CA LEU A 231 -3.76 -15.61 9.61
C LEU A 231 -4.74 -14.45 9.38
N VAL A 232 -4.54 -13.31 10.02
CA VAL A 232 -5.35 -12.11 9.79
C VAL A 232 -5.24 -11.66 8.33
N ALA A 233 -4.05 -11.54 7.76
CA ALA A 233 -3.88 -11.16 6.35
C ALA A 233 -4.60 -12.13 5.38
N THR A 234 -4.57 -13.43 5.69
CA THR A 234 -5.21 -14.46 4.88
C THR A 234 -6.73 -14.42 5.00
N PHE A 235 -7.26 -14.27 6.21
CA PHE A 235 -8.69 -14.39 6.52
C PHE A 235 -9.39 -13.06 6.85
N GLN A 236 -8.75 -11.92 6.56
CA GLN A 236 -9.32 -10.59 6.81
C GLN A 236 -10.58 -10.33 6.01
N CYS A 237 -10.80 -11.04 4.91
CA CYS A 237 -12.02 -10.93 4.11
C CYS A 237 -12.76 -12.27 4.03
N ARG A 238 -14.09 -12.20 4.01
CA ARG A 238 -15.01 -13.33 3.84
C ARG A 238 -15.97 -13.01 2.70
N PRO A 239 -15.93 -13.73 1.57
CA PRO A 239 -14.88 -14.68 1.14
C PRO A 239 -13.51 -14.01 0.89
N ILE A 240 -12.42 -14.79 0.83
CA ILE A 240 -11.04 -14.24 0.69
C ILE A 240 -10.90 -13.40 -0.58
N ASN A 241 -11.49 -13.85 -1.68
CA ASN A 241 -11.48 -13.13 -2.96
C ASN A 241 -12.17 -11.76 -2.91
N HIS A 242 -13.00 -11.52 -1.90
CA HIS A 242 -13.61 -10.22 -1.68
C HIS A 242 -12.55 -9.13 -1.43
N PHE A 243 -11.34 -9.48 -0.96
CA PHE A 243 -10.27 -8.49 -0.78
C PHE A 243 -9.95 -7.70 -2.07
N TRP A 244 -9.85 -8.39 -3.21
CA TRP A 244 -9.50 -7.79 -4.50
C TRP A 244 -10.71 -7.51 -5.39
N THR A 245 -11.91 -7.94 -5.01
CA THR A 245 -13.13 -7.66 -5.77
C THR A 245 -14.07 -6.64 -5.12
N LYS A 246 -13.85 -6.25 -3.85
CA LYS A 246 -14.72 -5.29 -3.15
C LYS A 246 -14.72 -3.88 -3.73
N TRP A 247 -13.73 -3.53 -4.55
CA TRP A 247 -13.52 -2.16 -5.01
C TRP A 247 -14.68 -1.63 -5.85
N ASP A 248 -15.42 -2.50 -6.55
CA ASP A 248 -16.54 -2.09 -7.41
C ASP A 248 -17.89 -2.04 -6.68
N GLY A 249 -17.95 -2.48 -5.43
CA GLY A 249 -19.14 -2.48 -4.58
C GLY A 249 -20.25 -3.43 -5.03
N THR A 250 -20.01 -4.27 -6.04
CA THR A 250 -21.05 -5.15 -6.61
C THR A 250 -21.20 -6.48 -5.89
N LYS A 251 -20.12 -6.94 -5.24
CA LYS A 251 -20.09 -8.22 -4.53
C LYS A 251 -20.30 -7.97 -3.05
N GLU A 252 -21.18 -8.74 -2.43
CA GLU A 252 -21.32 -8.74 -0.99
C GLU A 252 -20.15 -9.47 -0.33
N GLY A 253 -19.79 -9.00 0.86
CA GLY A 253 -18.73 -9.58 1.65
C GLY A 253 -18.36 -8.68 2.82
N TRP A 254 -17.58 -9.24 3.73
CA TRP A 254 -17.06 -8.49 4.86
C TRP A 254 -15.53 -8.52 4.84
N CYS A 255 -14.91 -7.39 5.15
CA CYS A 255 -13.48 -7.27 5.32
C CYS A 255 -13.16 -6.49 6.59
N ALA A 256 -12.15 -6.95 7.33
CA ALA A 256 -11.51 -6.15 8.36
C ALA A 256 -10.88 -4.88 7.76
N SER A 257 -10.74 -3.85 8.58
CA SER A 257 -10.09 -2.60 8.18
C SER A 257 -8.62 -2.86 7.86
N VAL A 258 -8.25 -2.72 6.59
CA VAL A 258 -6.86 -2.89 6.11
C VAL A 258 -5.94 -1.92 6.86
N ASN A 259 -6.39 -0.68 7.05
CA ASN A 259 -5.66 0.31 7.84
C ASN A 259 -5.54 -0.14 9.29
N GLY A 260 -6.63 -0.60 9.92
CA GLY A 260 -6.59 -1.08 11.30
C GLY A 260 -5.58 -2.21 11.51
N VAL A 261 -5.54 -3.18 10.60
CA VAL A 261 -4.55 -4.27 10.61
C VAL A 261 -3.13 -3.73 10.44
N ALA A 262 -2.91 -2.84 9.48
CA ALA A 262 -1.59 -2.25 9.20
C ALA A 262 -1.05 -1.44 10.39
N TRP A 263 -1.88 -0.57 10.98
CA TRP A 263 -1.49 0.25 12.14
C TRP A 263 -1.21 -0.62 13.38
N SER A 264 -2.04 -1.64 13.63
CA SER A 264 -1.84 -2.57 14.74
C SER A 264 -0.53 -3.35 14.59
N ASN A 265 -0.28 -3.89 13.39
CA ASN A 265 0.97 -4.56 13.07
C ASN A 265 2.17 -3.62 13.20
N GLY A 266 2.06 -2.38 12.73
CA GLY A 266 3.12 -1.37 12.83
C GLY A 266 3.48 -1.07 14.27
N ALA A 267 2.49 -0.82 15.14
CA ALA A 267 2.71 -0.55 16.55
C ALA A 267 3.39 -1.72 17.28
N ILE A 268 2.92 -2.96 17.05
CA ILE A 268 3.52 -4.16 17.66
C ILE A 268 4.94 -4.39 17.16
N ASN A 269 5.20 -4.17 15.86
CA ASN A 269 6.54 -4.31 15.31
C ASN A 269 7.51 -3.32 15.95
N ILE A 270 7.15 -2.03 16.01
CA ILE A 270 7.98 -1.00 16.66
C ILE A 270 8.23 -1.34 18.14
N ALA A 271 7.19 -1.74 18.87
CA ALA A 271 7.33 -2.14 20.28
C ALA A 271 8.30 -3.32 20.44
N SER A 272 8.20 -4.31 19.55
CA SER A 272 9.09 -5.47 19.58
C SER A 272 10.55 -5.14 19.25
N ASP A 273 10.78 -4.12 18.42
CA ASP A 273 12.12 -3.64 18.05
C ASP A 273 12.84 -3.03 19.26
N PHE A 274 12.12 -2.27 20.09
CA PHE A 274 12.65 -1.79 21.37
C PHE A 274 13.02 -2.92 22.33
N VAL A 275 12.22 -3.99 22.38
CA VAL A 275 12.52 -5.16 23.22
C VAL A 275 13.78 -5.86 22.71
N ILE A 276 13.89 -6.08 21.39
CA ILE A 276 15.03 -6.74 20.77
C ILE A 276 16.32 -5.93 20.98
N LEU A 277 16.29 -4.60 20.90
CA LEU A 277 17.43 -3.72 21.19
C LEU A 277 17.78 -3.65 22.68
N GLY A 278 16.77 -3.62 23.55
CA GLY A 278 16.97 -3.47 24.99
C GLY A 278 17.74 -4.63 25.62
N VAL A 279 17.51 -5.85 25.15
CA VAL A 279 18.16 -7.06 25.68
C VAL A 279 19.70 -7.01 25.57
N PRO A 280 20.32 -6.85 24.39
CA PRO A 280 21.79 -6.79 24.25
C PRO A 280 22.39 -5.53 24.88
N LEU A 281 21.71 -4.38 24.81
CA LEU A 281 22.20 -3.13 25.43
C LEU A 281 22.33 -3.25 26.94
N SER A 282 21.39 -3.95 27.59
CA SER A 282 21.47 -4.23 29.04
C SER A 282 22.72 -5.04 29.42
N GLN A 283 23.17 -5.94 28.53
CA GLN A 283 24.34 -6.79 28.73
C GLN A 283 25.64 -6.09 28.39
N LEU A 284 25.64 -5.28 27.32
CA LEU A 284 26.79 -4.46 26.95
C LEU A 284 27.25 -3.60 28.12
N ARG A 285 26.32 -2.99 28.88
CA ARG A 285 26.67 -2.20 30.07
C ARG A 285 27.54 -2.98 31.06
N LYS A 286 27.29 -4.29 31.23
CA LYS A 286 28.01 -5.18 32.16
C LYS A 286 29.30 -5.78 31.60
N LEU A 287 29.57 -5.63 30.30
CA LEU A 287 30.75 -6.20 29.66
C LEU A 287 31.96 -5.24 29.76
N ASN A 288 33.10 -5.75 30.24
CA ASN A 288 34.39 -5.06 30.36
C ASN A 288 35.07 -4.87 28.99
N LEU A 289 34.40 -4.19 28.07
CA LEU A 289 34.98 -3.75 26.81
C LEU A 289 35.41 -2.28 26.89
N ASP A 290 36.52 -1.98 26.21
CA ASP A 290 36.97 -0.61 25.97
C ASP A 290 35.85 0.20 25.28
N TRP A 291 35.70 1.47 25.68
CA TRP A 291 34.54 2.30 25.32
C TRP A 291 34.31 2.41 23.81
N LYS A 292 35.40 2.46 23.03
CA LYS A 292 35.34 2.49 21.56
C LYS A 292 34.72 1.23 20.96
N LYS A 293 35.05 0.04 21.49
CA LYS A 293 34.46 -1.24 21.06
C LYS A 293 33.00 -1.36 21.50
N LYS A 294 32.68 -0.82 22.68
CA LYS A 294 31.31 -0.79 23.21
C LYS A 294 30.36 0.04 22.34
N VAL A 295 30.81 1.21 21.91
CA VAL A 295 30.06 2.08 20.98
C VAL A 295 29.91 1.42 19.61
N GLY A 296 30.96 0.79 19.07
CA GLY A 296 30.89 0.06 17.80
C GLY A 296 29.85 -1.07 17.81
N VAL A 297 29.83 -1.88 18.87
CA VAL A 297 28.85 -2.97 19.02
C VAL A 297 27.43 -2.40 19.23
N GLY A 298 27.28 -1.30 19.96
CA GLY A 298 26.00 -0.60 20.11
C GLY A 298 25.44 -0.11 18.76
N MET A 299 26.27 0.54 17.93
CA MET A 299 25.87 1.00 16.60
C MET A 299 25.49 -0.16 15.67
N MET A 300 26.23 -1.28 15.73
CA MET A 300 25.89 -2.49 14.96
C MET A 300 24.50 -3.04 15.31
N PHE A 301 24.12 -3.04 16.59
CA PHE A 301 22.79 -3.48 17.00
C PHE A 301 21.68 -2.51 16.58
N SER A 302 21.96 -1.20 16.61
CA SER A 302 21.01 -0.18 16.14
C SER A 302 20.69 -0.29 14.66
N VAL A 303 21.71 -0.51 13.81
CA VAL A 303 21.51 -0.67 12.35
C VAL A 303 20.74 -1.95 12.02
N GLY A 304 20.93 -3.03 12.78
CA GLY A 304 20.21 -4.30 12.52
C GLY A 304 18.73 -4.30 12.90
N THR A 305 18.22 -3.24 13.52
CA THR A 305 16.84 -3.16 14.02
C THR A 305 16.00 -2.08 13.32
N LEU A 306 16.62 -1.24 12.49
CA LEU A 306 16.02 -0.11 11.78
C LEU A 306 15.84 -0.48 10.30
#